data_AF-A0A7K3RU89-F1
#
_entry.id   AF-A0A7K3RU89-F1
#
_cell.length_a   1.000
_cell.length_b   1.000
_cell.length_c   1.000
_cell.angle_alpha   90.00
_cell.angle_beta   90.00
_cell.angle_gamma   90.00
#
_symmetry.space_group_name_H-M   'P 1'
#
loop_
_entity.id
_entity.type
_entity.pdbx_description
1 polymer ?
#
loop_
_entity_poly.entity_id
_entity_poly.type
_entity_poly.pdbx_seq_one_letter_code
_entity_poly.pdbx_strand_id
1 'polypeptide(L)' 'MTTADTTSPLRIGLLGTGPWARNTQAPALAAHPGVELSGVWGRRAEAAEPL' A
#
# COMPACT_ATOMS: atom_id res chain seq x y z
N MET A 1 23.63 -10.38 -1.73
CA MET A 1 22.55 -9.75 -0.96
C MET A 1 22.59 -8.27 -1.27
N THR A 2 21.72 -7.80 -2.16
CA THR A 2 21.73 -6.41 -2.65
C THR A 2 21.31 -5.48 -1.51
N THR A 3 22.22 -4.61 -1.07
CA THR A 3 21.91 -3.50 -0.18
C THR A 3 21.00 -2.52 -0.92
N ALA A 4 19.74 -2.43 -0.49
CA ALA A 4 18.83 -1.43 -1.00
C ALA A 4 19.34 -0.03 -0.60
N ASP A 5 19.28 0.90 -1.55
CA ASP A 5 19.52 2.32 -1.29
C ASP A 5 18.44 2.82 -0.33
N THR A 6 18.84 3.12 0.92
CA THR A 6 17.95 3.59 1.99
C THR A 6 17.32 4.96 1.72
N THR A 7 17.71 5.61 0.63
CA THR A 7 17.22 6.94 0.21
C THR A 7 15.94 6.87 -0.62
N SER A 8 15.63 5.72 -1.26
CA SER A 8 14.41 5.56 -2.06
C SER A 8 13.26 5.02 -1.21
N PRO A 9 12.03 5.56 -1.35
CA PRO A 9 10.88 5.11 -0.57
C PRO A 9 10.54 3.65 -0.89
N LEU A 10 10.19 2.88 0.13
CA LEU A 10 9.85 1.47 -0.01
C LEU A 10 8.48 1.32 -0.69
N ARG A 11 8.45 0.61 -1.81
CA ARG A 11 7.22 0.32 -2.56
C ARG A 11 6.46 -0.82 -1.91
N ILE A 12 5.20 -0.60 -1.58
CA ILE A 12 4.34 -1.56 -0.88
C ILE A 12 3.07 -1.80 -1.69
N GLY A 13 2.69 -3.07 -1.85
CA GLY A 13 1.39 -3.48 -2.37
C GLY A 13 0.46 -3.92 -1.23
N LEU A 14 -0.80 -3.51 -1.28
CA LEU A 14 -1.82 -3.89 -0.29
C LEU A 14 -2.70 -5.03 -0.83
N LEU A 15 -2.72 -6.16 -0.12
CA LEU A 15 -3.54 -7.32 -0.46
C LEU A 15 -4.80 -7.37 0.42
N GLY A 16 -5.96 -7.15 -0.19
CA GLY A 16 -7.26 -7.15 0.48
C GLY A 16 -7.92 -5.76 0.51
N THR A 17 -9.25 -5.76 0.55
CA THR A 17 -10.09 -4.55 0.38
C THR A 17 -11.13 -4.37 1.50
N GLY A 18 -10.88 -5.02 2.64
CA GLY A 18 -11.76 -5.00 3.81
C GLY A 18 -11.67 -3.73 4.66
N PRO A 19 -12.40 -3.66 5.78
CA PRO A 19 -12.44 -2.47 6.64
C PRO A 19 -11.06 -2.00 7.14
N TRP A 20 -10.15 -2.93 7.42
CA TRP A 20 -8.77 -2.61 7.81
C TRP A 20 -7.94 -2.01 6.68
N ALA A 21 -8.12 -2.50 5.45
CA ALA A 21 -7.46 -1.92 4.28
C ALA A 21 -7.87 -0.45 4.12
N ARG A 22 -9.17 -0.19 4.27
CA ARG A 22 -9.81 1.12 4.03
C ARG A 22 -9.57 2.15 5.12
N ASN A 23 -9.65 1.72 6.38
CA ASN A 23 -9.65 2.64 7.52
C ASN A 23 -8.28 2.73 8.20
N THR A 24 -7.33 1.86 7.84
CA THR A 24 -6.06 1.77 8.56
C THR A 24 -4.88 1.63 7.62
N GLN A 25 -4.81 0.55 6.83
CA GLN A 25 -3.58 0.23 6.09
C GLN A 25 -3.33 1.20 4.94
N ALA A 26 -4.31 1.43 4.04
CA ALA A 26 -4.14 2.36 2.93
C ALA A 26 -3.88 3.80 3.42
N PRO A 27 -4.65 4.36 4.38
CA PRO A 27 -4.35 5.70 4.91
C PRO A 27 -2.99 5.81 5.59
N ALA A 28 -2.57 4.80 6.37
CA ALA A 28 -1.28 4.83 7.05
C ALA A 28 -0.11 4.76 6.06
N LEU A 29 -0.22 3.89 5.04
CA LEU A 29 0.80 3.77 4.00
C LEU A 29 0.87 5.05 3.14
N ALA A 30 -0.26 5.64 2.79
CA ALA A 30 -0.31 6.88 2.01
C ALA A 30 0.28 8.09 2.77
N ALA A 31 0.15 8.12 4.10
CA ALA A 31 0.66 9.20 4.93
C ALA A 31 2.14 9.05 5.33
N HIS A 32 2.74 7.88 5.13
CA HIS A 32 4.06 7.58 5.69
C HIS A 32 5.19 8.00 4.72
N PRO A 33 6.15 8.86 5.15
CA PRO A 33 7.11 9.49 4.24
C PRO A 33 8.15 8.53 3.65
N GLY A 34 8.37 7.38 4.30
CA GLY A 34 9.36 6.39 3.86
C GLY A 34 8.81 5.31 2.92
N VAL A 35 7.53 5.36 2.53
CA VAL A 35 6.90 4.31 1.72
C VAL A 35 6.01 4.89 0.62
N GLU A 36 5.80 4.11 -0.43
CA GLU A 36 4.88 4.39 -1.53
C GLU A 36 3.89 3.22 -1.65
N LEU A 37 2.60 3.50 -1.46
CA LEU A 37 1.56 2.53 -1.80
C LEU A 37 1.46 2.41 -3.33
N SER A 38 2.08 1.36 -3.88
CA SER A 38 2.23 1.16 -5.33
C SER A 38 1.05 0.45 -5.99
N GLY A 39 0.14 -0.13 -5.20
CA GLY A 39 -1.04 -0.78 -5.74
C GLY A 39 -1.84 -1.53 -4.69
N VAL A 40 -3.11 -1.76 -4.99
CA VAL A 40 -4.04 -2.52 -4.16
C VAL A 40 -4.61 -3.65 -4.99
N TRP A 41 -4.70 -4.84 -4.40
CA TRP A 41 -5.33 -5.99 -5.04
C TRP A 41 -6.46 -6.53 -4.17
N GLY A 42 -7.57 -6.84 -4.80
CA GLY A 42 -8.70 -7.55 -4.21
C GLY A 42 -9.31 -8.52 -5.20
N ARG A 43 -10.18 -9.41 -4.70
CA ARG A 43 -10.95 -10.33 -5.56
C ARG A 43 -11.86 -9.62 -6.58
N ARG A 44 -12.20 -8.36 -6.29
CA ARG A 44 -13.10 -7.48 -7.04
C ARG A 44 -12.38 -6.16 -7.26
N ALA A 45 -12.26 -5.73 -8.51
CA ALA A 45 -11.53 -4.52 -8.87
C ALA A 45 -12.22 -3.28 -8.27
N GLU A 46 -13.54 -3.23 -8.33
CA GLU A 46 -14.40 -2.19 -7.76
C GLU A 46 -14.23 -2.02 -6.23
N ALA A 47 -13.77 -3.07 -5.54
CA ALA A 47 -13.49 -2.98 -4.12
C ALA A 47 -12.13 -2.33 -3.82
N ALA A 48 -11.21 -2.34 -4.80
CA ALA A 48 -9.87 -1.77 -4.71
C ALA A 48 -9.80 -0.31 -5.23
N GLU A 49 -10.65 0.08 -6.18
CA GLU A 49 -10.74 1.45 -6.71
C GLU A 49 -10.80 2.58 -5.66
N PRO A 50 -11.53 2.44 -4.52
CA PRO A 50 -11.60 3.50 -3.51
C PRO A 50 -10.46 3.48 -2.48
N LEU A 51 -9.41 2.67 -2.68
CA LEU A 51 -8.25 2.53 -1.79
C LEU A 51 -7.00 3.12 -2.45
#